data_AF-A0A3E0Q4J1-F1
#
_entry.id   AF-A0A3E0Q4J1-F1
#
_cell.length_a   1.000
_cell.length_b   1.000
_cell.length_c   1.000
_cell.angle_alpha   90.00
_cell.angle_beta   90.00
_cell.angle_gamma   90.00
#
_symmetry.space_group_name_H-M   'P 1'
#
loop_
_entity.id
_entity.type
_entity.pdbx_description
1 polymer ?
#
loop_
_entity_poly.entity_id
_entity_poly.type
_entity_poly.pdbx_seq_one_letter_code
_entity_poly.pdbx_strand_id
1 'polypeptide(L)'
;RAHPALQRNGNLVFHDTDNEMILAYSKSSGTDTVLVIVTLDPHHTQSAWVDLDLAALRLEPEQQYQLHDLLTDRRYVWTGSHNFVQLDVEGTPAHVFHVRRQTRTEQDFDYYI
;
A
#
# COMPACT_ATOMS: atom_id res chain seq x y z
N ARG A 1 -5.09 -10.85 -13.25
CA ARG A 1 -3.86 -11.17 -14.03
C ARG A 1 -3.00 -9.95 -14.36
N ALA A 2 -3.55 -8.72 -14.36
CA ALA A 2 -2.85 -7.50 -14.76
C ALA A 2 -1.59 -7.13 -13.93
N HIS A 3 -1.42 -7.69 -12.74
CA HIS A 3 -0.27 -7.46 -11.85
C HIS A 3 0.66 -8.67 -11.83
N PRO A 4 1.80 -8.64 -12.55
CA PRO A 4 2.82 -9.68 -12.48
C PRO A 4 3.32 -9.97 -11.06
N ALA A 5 3.34 -8.95 -10.17
CA ALA A 5 3.76 -9.10 -8.78
C ALA A 5 2.94 -10.15 -8.02
N LEU A 6 1.67 -10.35 -8.37
CA LEU A 6 0.80 -11.31 -7.71
C LEU A 6 0.97 -12.75 -8.23
N GLN A 7 1.71 -12.96 -9.33
CA GLN A 7 1.80 -14.27 -10.00
C GLN A 7 2.93 -15.17 -9.47
N ARG A 8 3.76 -14.67 -8.55
CA ARG A 8 4.90 -15.40 -7.94
C ARG A 8 4.97 -15.11 -6.46
N ASN A 9 5.53 -16.01 -5.64
CA ASN A 9 5.57 -15.84 -4.18
C ASN A 9 6.97 -15.59 -3.59
N GLY A 10 8.04 -15.71 -4.38
CA GLY A 10 9.43 -15.66 -3.88
C GLY A 10 9.96 -14.28 -3.48
N ASN A 11 9.10 -13.26 -3.45
CA ASN A 11 9.43 -11.84 -3.30
C ASN A 11 8.47 -11.14 -2.33
N LEU A 12 7.82 -11.92 -1.45
CA LEU A 12 6.91 -11.39 -0.44
C LEU A 12 7.72 -10.81 0.72
N VAL A 13 7.37 -9.60 1.14
CA VAL A 13 7.94 -8.92 2.32
C VAL A 13 6.80 -8.55 3.25
N PHE A 14 6.90 -8.92 4.52
CA PHE A 14 5.95 -8.50 5.55
C PHE A 14 6.30 -7.10 6.05
N HIS A 15 5.28 -6.36 6.45
CA HIS A 15 5.39 -5.04 7.07
C HIS A 15 4.82 -5.12 8.48
N ASP A 16 5.43 -4.38 9.40
CA ASP A 16 5.04 -4.43 10.79
C ASP A 16 3.70 -3.70 11.00
N THR A 17 2.92 -4.19 11.95
CA THR A 17 1.67 -3.59 12.40
C THR A 17 1.61 -3.62 13.92
N ASP A 18 0.94 -2.63 14.52
CA ASP A 18 0.69 -2.60 15.96
C ASP A 18 -0.55 -3.41 16.39
N ASN A 19 -1.22 -4.07 15.43
CA ASN A 19 -2.39 -4.92 15.66
C ASN A 19 -2.16 -6.31 15.05
N GLU A 20 -2.12 -7.33 15.90
CA GLU A 20 -1.92 -8.74 15.51
C GLU A 20 -3.03 -9.30 14.61
N MET A 21 -4.21 -8.67 14.62
CA MET A 21 -5.33 -9.04 13.74
C MET A 21 -5.22 -8.40 12.35
N ILE A 22 -4.21 -7.57 12.09
CA ILE A 22 -3.95 -7.00 10.77
C ILE A 22 -2.62 -7.52 10.24
N LEU A 23 -2.67 -8.09 9.05
CA LEU A 23 -1.50 -8.54 8.31
C LEU A 23 -1.22 -7.59 7.14
N ALA A 24 0.00 -7.07 7.07
CA ALA A 24 0.47 -6.25 5.96
C ALA A 24 1.66 -6.92 5.25
N TYR A 25 1.59 -7.04 3.92
CA TYR A 25 2.70 -7.55 3.12
C TYR A 25 2.70 -6.97 1.71
N SER A 26 3.86 -6.95 1.07
CA SER A 26 4.00 -6.52 -0.32
C SER A 26 4.65 -7.56 -1.20
N LYS A 27 4.41 -7.43 -2.51
CA LYS A 27 5.01 -8.24 -3.57
C LYS A 27 5.41 -7.33 -4.72
N SER A 28 6.60 -7.55 -5.30
CA SER A 28 7.18 -6.66 -6.31
C SER A 28 7.80 -7.42 -7.50
N SER A 29 7.35 -7.16 -8.73
CA SER A 29 7.92 -7.75 -9.95
C SER A 29 8.25 -6.67 -10.98
N GLY A 30 9.54 -6.40 -11.20
CA GLY A 30 9.97 -5.31 -12.07
C GLY A 30 9.60 -3.95 -11.48
N THR A 31 8.71 -3.22 -12.14
CA THR A 31 8.16 -1.93 -11.67
C THR A 31 6.81 -2.05 -10.97
N ASP A 32 6.14 -3.21 -11.09
CA ASP A 32 4.83 -3.49 -10.48
C ASP A 32 5.02 -3.89 -9.01
N THR A 33 4.39 -3.14 -8.10
CA THR A 33 4.43 -3.36 -6.66
C THR A 33 3.02 -3.33 -6.11
N VAL A 34 2.64 -4.40 -5.41
CA VAL A 34 1.34 -4.52 -4.75
C VAL A 34 1.55 -4.65 -3.25
N LEU A 35 0.89 -3.79 -2.48
CA LEU A 35 0.80 -3.83 -1.03
C LEU A 35 -0.58 -4.35 -0.65
N VAL A 36 -0.63 -5.37 0.20
CA VAL A 36 -1.87 -5.97 0.71
C VAL A 36 -1.91 -5.75 2.21
N ILE A 37 -3.05 -5.28 2.70
CA ILE A 37 -3.33 -5.10 4.12
C ILE A 37 -4.69 -5.72 4.39
N VAL A 38 -4.75 -6.71 5.28
CA VAL A 38 -5.96 -7.53 5.47
C VAL A 38 -6.21 -7.81 6.95
N THR A 39 -7.48 -7.82 7.36
CA THR A 39 -7.87 -8.26 8.70
C THR A 39 -7.96 -9.79 8.75
N LEU A 40 -7.47 -10.36 9.84
CA LEU A 40 -7.61 -11.76 10.22
C LEU A 40 -8.85 -11.99 11.09
N ASP A 41 -9.50 -10.91 11.55
CA ASP A 41 -10.78 -10.94 12.28
C ASP A 41 -11.94 -10.79 11.28
N PRO A 42 -12.77 -11.82 11.07
CA PRO A 42 -13.92 -11.75 10.18
C PRO A 42 -15.18 -11.17 10.85
N HIS A 43 -15.11 -10.74 12.11
CA HIS A 43 -16.27 -10.34 12.91
C HIS A 43 -16.24 -8.88 13.35
N HIS A 44 -15.06 -8.29 13.52
CA HIS A 44 -14.93 -6.90 13.98
C HIS A 44 -14.05 -6.05 13.08
N THR A 45 -14.41 -4.77 12.98
CA THR A 45 -13.55 -3.74 12.39
C THR A 45 -12.24 -3.67 13.13
N GLN A 46 -11.14 -3.70 12.39
CA GLN A 46 -9.78 -3.62 12.92
C GLN A 46 -9.10 -2.36 12.39
N SER A 47 -8.28 -1.73 13.22
CA SER A 47 -7.41 -0.62 12.81
C SER A 47 -5.99 -0.84 13.32
N ALA A 48 -5.04 -0.27 12.60
CA ALA A 48 -3.62 -0.37 12.93
C ALA A 48 -2.86 0.85 12.42
N TRP A 49 -1.74 1.13 13.07
CA TRP A 49 -0.61 1.75 12.40
C TRP A 49 0.24 0.68 11.72
N VAL A 50 0.58 0.93 10.46
CA VAL A 50 1.39 0.05 9.63
C VAL A 50 2.72 0.72 9.35
N ASP A 51 3.80 0.02 9.68
CA ASP A 51 5.18 0.44 9.43
C ASP A 51 5.71 -0.25 8.17
N LEU A 52 5.71 0.50 7.07
CA LEU A 52 6.13 0.00 5.77
C LEU A 52 7.66 -0.02 5.63
N ASP A 53 8.17 -1.16 5.17
CA ASP A 53 9.52 -1.26 4.62
C ASP A 53 9.55 -0.56 3.25
N LEU A 54 9.88 0.73 3.28
CA LEU A 54 9.94 1.56 2.08
C LEU A 54 10.99 1.07 1.08
N ALA A 55 12.09 0.46 1.54
CA ALA A 55 13.12 -0.07 0.66
C ALA A 55 12.57 -1.27 -0.15
N ALA A 56 11.81 -2.17 0.49
CA ALA A 56 11.12 -3.27 -0.18
C ALA A 56 10.08 -2.77 -1.22
N LEU A 57 9.42 -1.64 -0.91
CA LEU A 57 8.49 -0.96 -1.81
C LEU A 57 9.18 -0.08 -2.87
N ARG A 58 10.50 0.12 -2.76
CA ARG A 58 11.32 1.01 -3.60
C ARG A 58 10.82 2.46 -3.56
N LEU A 59 10.49 2.93 -2.37
CA LEU A 59 10.01 4.28 -2.07
C LEU A 59 11.07 5.05 -1.27
N GLU A 60 11.11 6.35 -1.47
CA GLU A 60 11.95 7.26 -0.67
C GLU A 60 11.13 7.80 0.53
N PRO A 61 11.71 7.90 1.74
CA PRO A 61 10.99 8.30 2.95
C PRO A 61 10.27 9.65 2.88
N GLU A 62 10.88 10.64 2.25
CA GLU A 62 10.35 12.00 2.15
C GLU A 62 9.44 12.21 0.94
N GLN A 63 9.27 11.19 0.10
CA GLN A 63 8.52 11.31 -1.14
C GLN A 63 7.10 10.79 -0.99
N GLN A 64 6.14 11.57 -1.47
CA GLN A 64 4.76 11.12 -1.54
C GLN A 64 4.61 10.01 -2.59
N TYR A 65 3.76 9.04 -2.31
CA TYR A 65 3.42 7.98 -3.23
C TYR A 65 1.90 7.77 -3.26
N GLN A 66 1.41 7.34 -4.42
CA GLN A 66 -0.01 7.10 -4.63
C GLN A 66 -0.29 5.61 -4.46
N LEU A 67 -1.37 5.31 -3.75
CA LEU A 67 -1.90 3.97 -3.60
C LEU A 67 -3.24 3.90 -4.31
N HIS A 68 -3.39 2.95 -5.22
CA HIS A 68 -4.66 2.67 -5.87
C HIS A 68 -5.21 1.36 -5.33
N ASP A 69 -6.30 1.42 -4.58
CA ASP A 69 -6.99 0.24 -4.07
C ASP A 69 -7.72 -0.46 -5.20
N LEU A 70 -7.24 -1.65 -5.56
CA LEU A 70 -7.77 -2.44 -6.66
C LEU A 70 -9.13 -3.08 -6.33
N LEU A 71 -9.53 -3.14 -5.06
CA LEU A 71 -10.82 -3.69 -4.67
C LEU A 71 -11.94 -2.64 -4.73
N THR A 72 -11.63 -1.40 -4.38
CA THR A 72 -12.61 -0.31 -4.27
C THR A 72 -12.45 0.79 -5.32
N ASP A 73 -11.39 0.73 -6.14
CA ASP A 73 -10.95 1.74 -7.10
C ASP A 73 -10.57 3.10 -6.47
N ARG A 74 -10.55 3.19 -5.14
CA ARG A 74 -10.17 4.40 -4.39
C ARG A 74 -8.68 4.67 -4.49
N ARG A 75 -8.30 5.94 -4.36
CA ARG A 75 -6.90 6.37 -4.38
C ARG A 75 -6.55 7.13 -3.12
N TYR A 76 -5.34 6.87 -2.64
CA TYR A 76 -4.78 7.47 -1.44
C TYR A 76 -3.39 8.04 -1.77
N VAL A 77 -2.97 9.03 -0.99
CA VAL A 77 -1.61 9.56 -1.04
C VAL A 77 -1.03 9.42 0.35
N TRP A 78 0.06 8.67 0.45
CA TRP A 78 0.81 8.46 1.69
C TRP A 78 2.21 9.05 1.56
N THR A 79 2.83 9.32 2.71
CA THR A 79 4.20 9.84 2.81
C THR A 79 4.87 9.15 3.99
N GLY A 80 6.12 8.74 3.83
CA GLY A 80 6.84 8.00 4.86
C GLY A 80 6.31 6.57 5.06
N SER A 81 6.87 5.91 6.08
CA SER A 81 6.65 4.49 6.38
C SER A 81 5.43 4.24 7.25
N HIS A 82 5.09 5.16 8.14
CA HIS A 82 4.10 4.95 9.20
C HIS A 82 2.72 5.47 8.79
N ASN A 83 1.76 4.56 8.56
CA ASN A 83 0.45 4.91 8.00
C ASN A 83 -0.69 4.26 8.77
N PHE A 84 -1.76 5.01 9.01
CA PHE A 84 -2.95 4.50 9.68
C PHE A 84 -3.90 3.81 8.68
N VAL A 85 -4.43 2.66 9.07
CA VAL A 85 -5.43 1.90 8.31
C VAL A 85 -6.59 1.48 9.20
N GLN A 86 -7.76 1.38 8.60
CA GLN A 86 -8.94 0.80 9.23
C GLN A 86 -9.67 -0.07 8.22
N LEU A 87 -9.93 -1.31 8.59
CA LEU A 87 -10.59 -2.32 7.78
C LEU A 87 -11.94 -2.68 8.40
N ASP A 88 -13.00 -2.50 7.62
CA ASP A 88 -14.37 -2.79 8.02
C ASP A 88 -14.79 -4.15 7.45
N VAL A 89 -15.39 -4.99 8.29
CA VAL A 89 -15.88 -6.32 7.93
C VAL A 89 -17.02 -6.25 6.92
N GLU A 90 -17.92 -5.28 7.03
CA GLU A 90 -19.06 -5.14 6.11
C GLU A 90 -18.67 -4.47 4.79
N GLY A 91 -17.60 -3.67 4.82
CA GLY A 91 -17.17 -2.87 3.69
C GLY A 91 -16.00 -3.46 2.91
N THR A 92 -14.82 -3.48 3.53
CA THR A 92 -13.56 -3.75 2.84
C THR A 92 -12.61 -4.41 3.84
N PRO A 93 -12.66 -5.75 3.98
CA PRO A 93 -11.84 -6.49 4.95
C PRO A 93 -10.37 -6.58 4.53
N ALA A 94 -10.03 -6.09 3.33
CA ALA A 94 -8.68 -5.98 2.84
C ALA A 94 -8.54 -4.78 1.91
N HIS A 95 -7.39 -4.13 1.94
CA HIS A 95 -6.95 -3.26 0.86
C HIS A 95 -5.91 -3.98 0.01
N VAL A 96 -6.05 -3.88 -1.31
CA VAL A 96 -5.05 -4.38 -2.27
C VAL A 96 -4.57 -3.18 -3.07
N PHE A 97 -3.50 -2.55 -2.62
CA PHE A 97 -2.96 -1.35 -3.24
C PHE A 97 -1.97 -1.67 -4.33
N HIS A 98 -2.19 -1.14 -5.54
CA HIS A 98 -1.11 -0.94 -6.50
C HIS A 98 -0.36 0.34 -6.16
N VAL A 99 0.93 0.20 -5.87
CA VAL A 99 1.80 1.30 -5.43
C VAL A 99 2.36 2.05 -6.64
N ARG A 100 2.06 3.34 -6.73
CA ARG A 100 2.56 4.23 -7.79
C ARG A 100 3.51 5.25 -7.20
N ARG A 101 4.78 5.12 -7.61
CA ARG A 101 5.84 6.09 -7.36
C ARG A 101 5.53 7.37 -8.13
N GLN A 102 5.35 8.49 -7.44
CA GLN A 102 5.33 9.79 -8.11
C GLN A 102 6.75 10.12 -8.53
N THR A 103 7.12 9.94 -9.80
CA THR A 103 8.38 10.52 -10.26
C THR A 103 8.18 12.03 -10.28
N ARG A 104 8.97 12.78 -9.50
CA ARG A 104 8.98 14.25 -9.57
C ARG A 104 9.44 14.62 -10.98
N THR A 105 8.49 14.76 -11.88
CA THR A 105 8.75 15.24 -13.23
C THR A 105 8.76 16.75 -13.10
N GLU A 106 9.80 17.44 -13.56
CA GLU A 106 9.92 18.91 -13.55
C GLU A 106 8.76 19.66 -14.24
N GLN A 107 7.72 18.96 -14.73
CA GLN A 107 6.56 19.50 -15.41
C GLN A 107 5.46 20.06 -14.48
N ASP A 108 5.56 19.92 -13.15
CA ASP A 108 4.60 20.52 -12.20
C ASP A 108 5.01 21.93 -11.71
N PHE A 109 5.94 22.58 -12.41
CA PHE A 109 6.33 23.98 -12.15
C PHE A 109 5.80 24.93 -13.22
N ASP A 110 4.52 24.87 -13.56
CA ASP A 110 3.88 25.99 -14.24
C ASP A 110 2.44 26.10 -13.74
N TYR A 111 2.12 27.28 -13.21
CA TYR A 111 0.80 27.94 -13.11
C TYR A 111 0.70 28.75 -11.81
N TYR A 112 1.44 29.86 -11.76
CA TYR A 112 0.96 31.10 -11.17
C TYR A 112 1.39 32.26 -12.08
N ILE A 113 0.47 32.71 -12.94
CA ILE A 113 0.44 34.06 -13.53
C ILE A 113 -0.89 34.68 -13.16
#